data_AF-A0A966INA9-F1
#
_entry.id   AF-A0A966INA9-F1
#
_cell.length_a   1.000
_cell.length_b   1.000
_cell.length_c   1.000
_cell.angle_alpha   90.00
_cell.angle_beta   90.00
_cell.angle_gamma   90.00
#
_symmetry.space_group_name_H-M   'P 1'
#
loop_
_entity.id
_entity.type
_entity.pdbx_description
1 polymer ?
#
loop_
_entity_poly.entity_id
_entity_poly.type
_entity_poly.pdbx_seq_one_letter_code
_entity_poly.pdbx_strand_id
1 'polypeptide(L)'
;GNKKGGLTTILEKSLGASVKGGNTPLMGVYKYAEMITDKGFTFMDSPGYDPASVTGQIAGGCNLVCFTTGRGSAFGSKPAPTIKLATNSEMYGRMKDDMDINCGDILDGGVSVEKKGQQIYETIIRVASGEKSKSELQGLGDYEFVPWQIGAVM
;
A
#
# COMPACT_ATOMS: atom_id res chain seq x y z
N GLY A 1 -17.32 7.19 1.27
CA GLY A 1 -16.26 6.84 2.24
C GLY A 1 -15.52 8.06 2.70
N ASN A 2 -14.74 8.67 1.81
CA ASN A 2 -13.81 9.76 2.12
C ASN A 2 -14.47 10.98 2.81
N LYS A 3 -15.59 11.51 2.28
CA LYS A 3 -16.35 12.60 2.94
C LYS A 3 -16.82 12.27 4.36
N LYS A 4 -17.30 11.04 4.58
CA LYS A 4 -17.69 10.57 5.94
C LYS A 4 -16.49 10.37 6.86
N GLY A 5 -15.29 10.17 6.29
CA GLY A 5 -14.02 10.06 7.01
C GLY A 5 -13.26 11.38 7.14
N GLY A 6 -13.91 12.52 6.90
CA GLY A 6 -13.33 13.85 7.11
C GLY A 6 -12.57 14.46 5.93
N LEU A 7 -12.43 13.76 4.79
CA LEU A 7 -11.82 14.30 3.57
C LEU A 7 -12.90 15.02 2.74
N THR A 8 -12.89 16.35 2.80
CA THR A 8 -13.95 17.19 2.23
C THR A 8 -13.73 17.45 0.75
N THR A 9 -12.47 17.50 0.30
CA THR A 9 -12.11 17.75 -1.10
C THR A 9 -11.26 16.64 -1.72
N ILE A 10 -11.24 16.60 -3.05
CA ILE A 10 -10.31 15.72 -3.78
C ILE A 10 -8.87 16.15 -3.58
N LEU A 11 -8.62 17.45 -3.40
CA LEU A 11 -7.28 18.01 -3.18
C LEU A 11 -6.67 17.50 -1.87
N GLU A 12 -7.42 17.55 -0.77
CA GLU A 12 -6.98 17.00 0.53
C GLU A 12 -6.61 15.53 0.43
N LYS A 13 -7.43 14.74 -0.28
CA LYS A 13 -7.17 13.31 -0.51
C LYS A 13 -5.88 13.13 -1.33
N SER A 14 -5.72 13.88 -2.41
CA SER A 14 -4.56 13.77 -3.31
C SER A 14 -3.27 14.18 -2.62
N LEU A 15 -3.28 15.23 -1.79
CA LEU A 15 -2.15 15.65 -0.97
C LEU A 15 -1.73 14.54 0.01
N GLY A 16 -2.69 13.93 0.71
CA GLY A 16 -2.39 12.78 1.57
C GLY A 16 -1.82 11.59 0.80
N ALA A 17 -2.27 11.38 -0.44
CA ALA A 17 -1.75 10.31 -1.29
C ALA A 17 -0.31 10.56 -1.74
N SER A 18 0.05 11.80 -2.08
CA SER A 18 1.39 12.16 -2.59
C SER A 18 2.48 12.09 -1.52
N VAL A 19 2.13 12.30 -0.24
CA VAL A 19 3.08 12.23 0.89
C VAL A 19 3.78 10.86 0.99
N LYS A 20 3.18 9.79 0.46
CA LYS A 20 3.81 8.45 0.42
C LYS A 20 5.09 8.41 -0.43
N GLY A 21 5.27 9.33 -1.38
CA GLY A 21 6.50 9.45 -2.16
C GLY A 21 7.68 10.02 -1.37
N GLY A 22 7.44 10.52 -0.15
CA GLY A 22 8.46 11.17 0.66
C GLY A 22 8.99 12.45 0.02
N ASN A 23 10.27 12.77 0.28
CA ASN A 23 10.94 13.99 -0.20
C ASN A 23 12.04 13.69 -1.23
N THR A 24 12.17 12.45 -1.69
CA THR A 24 13.17 12.04 -2.67
C THR A 24 12.77 12.54 -4.08
N PRO A 25 13.73 12.96 -4.92
CA PRO A 25 13.42 13.34 -6.30
C PRO A 25 12.75 12.21 -7.08
N LEU A 26 11.78 12.57 -7.94
CA LEU A 26 11.15 11.63 -8.88
C LEU A 26 12.15 11.28 -9.99
N MET A 27 12.49 10.00 -10.09
CA MET A 27 13.51 9.49 -10.99
C MET A 27 12.97 8.99 -12.32
N GLY A 28 11.69 8.58 -12.36
CA GLY A 28 11.07 8.05 -13.58
C GLY A 28 9.56 7.93 -13.47
N VAL A 29 8.90 8.00 -14.63
CA VAL A 29 7.45 7.82 -14.78
C VAL A 29 7.21 6.73 -15.80
N TYR A 30 6.38 5.76 -15.43
CA TYR A 30 6.15 4.53 -16.17
C TYR A 30 4.67 4.36 -16.48
N LYS A 31 4.36 3.80 -17.65
CA LYS A 31 3.00 3.37 -17.97
C LYS A 31 2.62 2.13 -17.18
N TYR A 32 1.33 1.81 -17.17
CA TYR A 32 0.82 0.61 -16.53
C TYR A 32 1.56 -0.65 -17.00
N ALA A 33 2.10 -1.40 -16.03
CA ALA A 33 2.88 -2.63 -16.23
C ALA A 33 4.16 -2.49 -17.08
N GLU A 34 4.62 -1.26 -17.34
CA GLU A 34 5.93 -1.04 -17.94
C GLU A 34 7.03 -1.47 -16.97
N MET A 35 8.07 -2.12 -17.50
CA MET A 35 9.20 -2.61 -16.69
C MET A 35 9.96 -1.44 -16.08
N ILE A 36 10.10 -1.43 -14.75
CA ILE A 36 10.83 -0.39 -14.03
C ILE A 36 12.33 -0.61 -14.17
N THR A 37 13.05 0.39 -14.68
CA THR A 37 14.52 0.32 -14.89
C THR A 37 15.31 1.30 -14.03
N ASP A 38 14.70 2.40 -13.59
CA ASP A 38 15.34 3.42 -12.76
C ASP A 38 15.38 3.01 -11.28
N LYS A 39 16.40 3.47 -10.56
CA LYS A 39 16.53 3.32 -9.11
C LYS A 39 16.10 4.60 -8.40
N GLY A 40 15.44 4.45 -7.25
CA GLY A 40 14.94 5.56 -6.44
C GLY A 40 13.42 5.66 -6.49
N PHE A 41 12.87 6.86 -6.25
CA PHE A 41 11.43 7.07 -6.30
C PHE A 41 10.96 7.14 -7.76
N THR A 42 10.12 6.18 -8.17
CA THR A 42 9.48 6.14 -9.49
C THR A 42 7.96 6.14 -9.34
N PHE A 43 7.25 6.55 -10.39
CA PHE A 43 5.79 6.63 -10.41
C PHE A 43 5.23 5.82 -11.56
N MET A 44 4.25 4.94 -11.30
CA MET A 44 3.51 4.22 -12.33
C MET A 44 2.12 4.82 -12.49
N ASP A 45 1.80 5.29 -13.70
CA ASP A 45 0.45 5.73 -14.06
C ASP A 45 -0.48 4.51 -14.15
N SER A 46 -1.36 4.38 -13.16
CA SER A 46 -2.22 3.21 -12.95
C SER A 46 -3.60 3.63 -12.41
N PRO A 47 -4.64 2.80 -12.59
CA PRO A 47 -5.98 3.11 -12.07
C PRO A 47 -5.99 3.15 -10.54
N GLY A 48 -6.91 3.92 -9.95
CA GLY A 48 -7.04 4.03 -8.49
C GLY A 48 -7.73 2.85 -7.78
N TYR A 49 -8.06 1.77 -8.50
CA TYR A 49 -8.66 0.56 -7.92
C TYR A 49 -7.55 -0.39 -7.48
N ASP A 50 -7.53 -0.74 -6.18
CA ASP A 50 -6.39 -1.38 -5.53
C ASP A 50 -5.86 -2.63 -6.25
N PRO A 51 -6.69 -3.65 -6.58
CA PRO A 51 -6.22 -4.84 -7.28
C PRO A 51 -5.62 -4.53 -8.65
N ALA A 52 -6.23 -3.60 -9.39
CA ALA A 52 -5.73 -3.20 -10.70
C ALA A 52 -4.41 -2.43 -10.63
N SER A 53 -4.30 -1.48 -9.69
CA SER A 53 -3.07 -0.69 -9.48
C SER A 53 -1.89 -1.59 -9.10
N VAL A 54 -2.08 -2.43 -8.08
CA VAL A 54 -1.01 -3.29 -7.56
C VAL A 54 -0.63 -4.36 -8.57
N THR A 55 -1.58 -4.90 -9.35
CA THR A 55 -1.28 -5.83 -10.45
C THR A 55 -0.30 -5.20 -11.46
N GLY A 56 -0.50 -3.94 -11.82
CA GLY A 56 0.42 -3.22 -12.71
C GLY A 56 1.82 -3.07 -12.11
N GLN A 57 1.90 -2.71 -10.83
CA GLN A 57 3.17 -2.54 -10.12
C GLN A 57 3.96 -3.85 -10.03
N ILE A 58 3.27 -4.95 -9.69
CA ILE A 58 3.84 -6.31 -9.67
C ILE A 58 4.32 -6.69 -11.07
N ALA A 59 3.50 -6.48 -12.11
CA ALA A 59 3.88 -6.77 -13.49
C ALA A 59 5.10 -5.96 -13.96
N GLY A 60 5.27 -4.74 -13.44
CA GLY A 60 6.44 -3.88 -13.69
C GLY A 60 7.71 -4.28 -12.92
N GLY A 61 7.63 -5.26 -12.00
CA GLY A 61 8.78 -5.78 -11.23
C GLY A 61 8.75 -5.51 -9.72
N CYS A 62 7.61 -5.10 -9.16
CA CYS A 62 7.47 -4.93 -7.71
C CYS A 62 7.51 -6.29 -6.99
N ASN A 63 8.41 -6.44 -6.02
CA ASN A 63 8.60 -7.66 -5.24
C ASN A 63 7.98 -7.60 -3.84
N LEU A 64 7.53 -6.43 -3.38
CA LEU A 64 6.95 -6.24 -2.04
C LEU A 64 6.04 -5.02 -2.03
N VAL A 65 4.84 -5.16 -1.48
CA VAL A 65 3.82 -4.12 -1.46
C VAL A 65 3.61 -3.62 -0.03
N CYS A 66 3.68 -2.30 0.17
CA CYS A 66 3.23 -1.65 1.41
C CYS A 66 1.84 -1.05 1.18
N PHE A 67 0.81 -1.64 1.77
CA PHE A 67 -0.58 -1.31 1.52
C PHE A 67 -1.20 -0.56 2.70
N THR A 68 -1.42 0.74 2.57
CA THR A 68 -2.05 1.57 3.61
C THR A 68 -3.57 1.49 3.55
N THR A 69 -4.23 1.18 4.67
CA THR A 69 -5.70 1.19 4.73
C THR A 69 -6.22 1.79 6.03
N GLY A 70 -7.24 2.66 5.91
CA GLY A 70 -7.98 3.20 7.04
C GLY A 70 -9.37 2.61 7.21
N ARG A 71 -9.78 1.72 6.30
CA ARG A 71 -11.13 1.14 6.27
C ARG A 71 -11.16 -0.39 6.28
N GLY A 72 -10.00 -1.02 6.53
CA GLY A 72 -9.93 -2.46 6.67
C GLY A 72 -10.02 -3.21 5.34
N SER A 73 -9.37 -2.71 4.30
CA SER A 73 -9.23 -3.49 3.06
C SER A 73 -8.43 -4.75 3.38
N ALA A 74 -9.01 -5.91 3.08
CA ALA A 74 -8.37 -7.21 3.26
C ALA A 74 -7.45 -7.57 2.08
N PHE A 75 -6.97 -6.59 1.31
CA PHE A 75 -6.14 -6.83 0.14
C PHE A 75 -4.91 -7.69 0.47
N GLY A 76 -4.61 -8.66 -0.39
CA GLY A 76 -3.37 -9.42 -0.45
C GLY A 76 -2.95 -9.71 -1.88
N SER A 77 -1.73 -10.17 -2.07
CA SER A 77 -1.25 -10.61 -3.39
C SER A 77 -0.32 -11.79 -3.25
N LYS A 78 -0.49 -12.79 -4.12
CA LYS A 78 0.39 -13.97 -4.15
C LYS A 78 1.74 -13.70 -4.84
N PRO A 79 1.83 -12.94 -5.94
CA PRO A 79 3.11 -12.74 -6.61
C PRO A 79 4.12 -11.88 -5.83
N ALA A 80 3.64 -11.01 -4.94
CA ALA A 80 4.46 -10.16 -4.09
C ALA A 80 3.84 -10.09 -2.68
N PRO A 81 4.59 -10.32 -1.60
CA PRO A 81 4.12 -10.13 -0.23
C PRO A 81 3.51 -8.74 -0.02
N THR A 82 2.37 -8.68 0.67
CA THR A 82 1.69 -7.42 0.98
C THR A 82 1.71 -7.17 2.49
N ILE A 83 2.41 -6.11 2.90
CA ILE A 83 2.45 -5.59 4.26
C ILE A 83 1.34 -4.56 4.43
N LYS A 84 0.33 -4.87 5.24
CA LYS A 84 -0.82 -3.99 5.52
C LYS A 84 -0.53 -3.03 6.67
N LEU A 85 -0.67 -1.74 6.39
CA LEU A 85 -0.44 -0.64 7.31
C LEU A 85 -1.78 -0.02 7.71
N ALA A 86 -2.20 -0.22 8.96
CA ALA A 86 -3.44 0.34 9.49
C ALA A 86 -3.26 1.81 9.86
N THR A 87 -4.10 2.71 9.33
CA THR A 87 -3.96 4.16 9.60
C THR A 87 -4.61 4.63 10.90
N ASN A 88 -5.27 3.76 11.67
CA ASN A 88 -5.86 4.07 12.97
C ASN A 88 -5.89 2.85 13.89
N SER A 89 -5.66 3.08 15.19
CA SER A 89 -5.51 2.02 16.20
C SER A 89 -6.81 1.27 16.47
N GLU A 90 -7.97 1.92 16.36
CA GLU A 90 -9.28 1.26 16.52
C GLU A 90 -9.50 0.15 15.48
N MET A 91 -9.25 0.45 14.20
CA MET A 91 -9.34 -0.53 13.12
C MET A 91 -8.27 -1.62 13.28
N TYR A 92 -7.03 -1.23 13.62
CA TYR A 92 -5.97 -2.21 13.89
C TYR A 92 -6.37 -3.19 15.00
N GLY A 93 -6.97 -2.72 16.09
CA GLY A 93 -7.43 -3.59 17.18
C GLY A 93 -8.50 -4.59 16.74
N ARG A 94 -9.45 -4.16 15.90
CA ARG A 94 -10.52 -5.03 15.36
C ARG A 94 -10.03 -6.01 14.31
N MET A 95 -8.99 -5.64 13.55
CA MET A 95 -8.47 -6.42 12.42
C MET A 95 -7.02 -6.84 12.65
N LYS A 96 -6.67 -7.14 13.92
CA LYS A 96 -5.29 -7.43 14.30
C LYS A 96 -4.74 -8.64 13.55
N ASP A 97 -5.56 -9.60 13.18
CA ASP A 97 -5.12 -10.78 12.43
C ASP A 97 -4.87 -10.49 10.95
N ASP A 98 -5.33 -9.34 10.45
CA ASP A 98 -5.15 -8.90 9.06
C ASP A 98 -4.10 -7.80 8.89
N MET A 99 -3.91 -6.92 9.88
CA MET A 99 -3.04 -5.74 9.77
C MET A 99 -1.63 -6.00 10.30
N ASP A 100 -0.59 -5.87 9.48
CA ASP A 100 0.80 -6.12 9.89
C ASP A 100 1.32 -5.05 10.87
N ILE A 101 1.02 -3.77 10.61
CA ILE A 101 1.52 -2.65 11.41
C ILE A 101 0.38 -1.69 11.78
N ASN A 102 0.33 -1.28 13.05
CA ASN A 102 -0.47 -0.14 13.49
C ASN A 102 0.31 1.16 13.25
N CYS A 103 -0.19 2.06 12.41
CA CYS A 103 0.31 3.43 12.26
C CYS A 103 -0.57 4.47 12.97
N GLY A 104 -1.69 4.04 13.58
CA GLY A 104 -2.57 4.90 14.37
C GLY A 104 -1.94 5.42 15.67
N ASP A 105 -0.96 4.69 16.19
CA ASP A 105 -0.17 5.06 17.37
C ASP A 105 0.73 6.29 17.15
N ILE A 106 0.85 6.76 15.91
CA ILE A 106 1.37 8.10 15.61
C ILE A 106 0.45 9.18 16.21
N LEU A 107 -0.86 8.98 16.12
CA LEU A 107 -1.87 9.96 16.56
C LEU A 107 -2.24 9.77 18.03
N ASP A 108 -2.44 8.53 18.47
CA ASP A 108 -2.97 8.23 19.82
C ASP A 108 -1.95 7.63 20.80
N GLY A 109 -0.78 7.20 20.31
CA GLY A 109 0.25 6.53 21.11
C GLY A 109 1.54 7.33 21.31
N GLY A 110 1.63 8.54 20.75
CA GLY A 110 2.82 9.40 20.84
C GLY A 110 4.06 8.85 20.10
N VAL A 111 3.89 7.91 19.17
CA VAL A 111 4.99 7.38 18.35
C VAL A 111 5.34 8.41 17.28
N SER A 112 6.61 8.80 17.16
CA SER A 112 7.02 9.73 16.11
C SER A 112 6.94 9.08 14.73
N VAL A 113 6.78 9.90 13.70
CA VAL A 113 6.75 9.44 12.29
C VAL A 113 8.05 8.72 11.93
N GLU A 114 9.18 9.20 12.43
CA GLU A 114 10.51 8.61 12.21
C GLU A 114 10.60 7.21 12.82
N LYS A 115 10.14 7.06 14.07
CA LYS A 115 10.13 5.76 14.75
C LYS A 115 9.20 4.77 14.05
N LYS A 116 8.04 5.25 13.57
CA LYS A 116 7.14 4.40 12.77
C LYS A 116 7.75 4.02 11.42
N GLY A 117 8.42 4.96 10.76
CA GLY A 117 9.15 4.72 9.52
C GLY A 117 10.23 3.65 9.69
N GLN A 118 11.00 3.70 10.78
CA GLN A 118 11.99 2.69 11.12
C GLN A 118 11.35 1.30 11.31
N GLN A 119 10.23 1.22 12.04
CA GLN A 119 9.50 -0.03 12.23
C GLN A 119 8.98 -0.61 10.89
N ILE A 120 8.46 0.24 10.01
CA ILE A 120 8.00 -0.17 8.67
C ILE A 120 9.20 -0.71 7.87
N TYR A 121 10.32 0.01 7.87
CA TYR A 121 11.53 -0.39 7.16
C TYR A 121 12.08 -1.74 7.64
N GLU A 122 12.16 -1.95 8.95
CA GLU A 122 12.59 -3.23 9.52
C GLU A 122 11.64 -4.37 9.13
N THR A 123 10.34 -4.10 9.08
CA THR A 123 9.34 -5.10 8.66
C THR A 123 9.46 -5.42 7.17
N ILE A 124 9.72 -4.43 6.32
CA ILE A 124 10.04 -4.64 4.90
C ILE A 124 11.24 -5.60 4.77
N ILE A 125 12.32 -5.37 5.53
CA ILE A 125 13.51 -6.24 5.50
C ILE A 125 13.16 -7.67 5.91
N ARG A 126 12.43 -7.85 7.03
CA ARG A 126 12.08 -9.19 7.50
C ARG A 126 11.21 -9.96 6.51
N VAL A 127 10.21 -9.30 5.92
CA VAL A 127 9.32 -9.91 4.93
C VAL A 127 10.07 -10.23 3.63
N ALA A 128 10.92 -9.31 3.16
CA ALA A 128 11.82 -9.58 2.04
C ALA A 128 12.80 -10.74 2.32
N SER A 129 13.09 -11.01 3.59
CA SER A 129 13.94 -12.13 4.05
C SER A 129 13.17 -13.43 4.30
N GLY A 130 11.86 -13.47 4.03
CA GLY A 130 11.04 -14.69 4.10
C GLY A 130 10.08 -14.77 5.30
N GLU A 131 9.98 -13.73 6.15
CA GLU A 131 8.87 -13.64 7.11
C GLU A 131 7.56 -13.44 6.34
N LYS A 132 6.55 -14.27 6.60
CA LYS A 132 5.26 -14.15 5.93
C LYS A 132 4.47 -12.96 6.48
N SER A 133 3.95 -12.13 5.59
CA SER A 133 2.95 -11.12 5.94
C SER A 133 1.64 -11.78 6.40
N LYS A 134 0.79 -11.04 7.12
CA LYS A 134 -0.52 -11.55 7.56
C LYS A 134 -1.43 -11.93 6.39
N SER A 135 -1.33 -11.21 5.27
CA SER A 135 -2.07 -11.56 4.06
C SER A 135 -1.68 -12.94 3.51
N GLU A 136 -0.38 -13.26 3.50
CA GLU A 136 0.12 -14.58 3.09
C GLU A 136 -0.28 -15.68 4.07
N LEU A 137 -0.24 -15.42 5.38
CA LEU A 137 -0.65 -16.38 6.41
C LEU A 137 -2.14 -16.76 6.30
N GLN A 138 -2.98 -15.81 5.88
CA GLN A 138 -4.39 -16.06 5.62
C GLN A 138 -4.68 -16.64 4.22
N GLY A 139 -3.66 -16.77 3.37
CA GLY A 139 -3.83 -17.29 2.01
C GLY A 139 -4.54 -16.33 1.05
N LEU A 140 -4.54 -15.02 1.34
CA LEU A 140 -5.09 -13.99 0.46
C LEU A 140 -4.24 -13.85 -0.81
N GLY A 141 -4.85 -13.43 -1.91
CA GLY A 141 -4.18 -13.12 -3.18
C GLY A 141 -4.76 -13.82 -4.41
N ASP A 142 -5.66 -14.81 -4.26
CA ASP A 142 -6.18 -15.61 -5.39
C ASP A 142 -7.05 -14.83 -6.37
N TYR A 143 -7.79 -13.84 -5.87
CA TYR A 143 -8.75 -13.06 -6.66
C TYR A 143 -8.31 -11.59 -6.83
N GLU A 144 -7.08 -11.27 -6.44
CA GLU A 144 -6.58 -9.89 -6.34
C GLU A 144 -5.61 -9.52 -7.46
N PHE A 145 -5.29 -10.47 -8.34
CA PHE A 145 -4.56 -10.22 -9.58
C PHE A 145 -5.54 -9.85 -10.71
N VAL A 146 -5.74 -8.55 -10.91
CA VAL A 146 -6.76 -7.99 -11.82
C VAL A 146 -6.07 -7.05 -12.80
N PRO A 147 -5.84 -7.46 -14.07
CA PRO A 147 -5.29 -6.56 -15.08
C PRO A 147 -6.22 -5.36 -15.33
N TRP A 148 -5.63 -4.19 -15.60
CA TRP A 148 -6.42 -3.02 -15.96
C TRP A 148 -7.14 -3.23 -17.30
N GLN A 149 -8.47 -3.27 -17.26
CA GLN A 149 -9.30 -3.27 -18.46
C GLN A 149 -9.48 -1.84 -18.97
N ILE A 150 -8.85 -1.53 -20.11
CA ILE A 150 -8.96 -0.24 -20.79
C ILE A 150 -10.12 -0.31 -21.79
N GLY A 151 -11.19 0.45 -21.54
CA GLY A 151 -12.36 0.50 -22.41
C GLY A 151 -13.68 0.55 -21.64
N ALA A 152 -14.80 0.48 -22.34
CA ALA A 152 -16.11 0.34 -21.71
C ALA A 152 -16.23 -1.08 -21.12
N VAL A 153 -16.53 -1.15 -19.82
CA VAL A 153 -16.88 -2.40 -19.14
C VAL A 153 -18.41 -2.48 -19.15
N MET A 154 -18.98 -3.52 -19.76
CA MET A 154 -20.43 -3.78 -19.76
C MET A 154 -20.88 -4.37 -18.44
#